data_AF-A0A2D9C446-F1
#
_entry.id   AF-A0A2D9C446-F1
#
_cell.length_a   1.000
_cell.length_b   1.000
_cell.length_c   1.000
_cell.angle_alpha   90.00
_cell.angle_beta   90.00
_cell.angle_gamma   90.00
#
_symmetry.space_group_name_H-M   'P 1'
#
loop_
_entity.id
_entity.type
_entity.pdbx_description
1 polymer ?
#
loop_
_entity_poly.entity_id
_entity_poly.type
_entity_poly.pdbx_seq_one_letter_code
_entity_poly.pdbx_strand_id
1 'polypeptide(L)'
;MAIPKSVTIAGHRIAIKRQALDDCYGQYRHDERIILLNSSISGKELALTLRHEMVEASLLLSGVGWCDRYEQEAVVRCMDEVFFPAWERTRKKLKL
;
A
#
# COMPACT_ATOMS: atom_id res chain seq x y z
N MET A 1 -3.95 15.47 8.51
CA MET A 1 -4.74 14.26 8.18
C MET A 1 -4.28 13.13 9.08
N ALA A 2 -5.21 12.44 9.75
CA ALA A 2 -4.86 11.29 10.58
C ALA A 2 -4.72 10.03 9.70
N ILE A 3 -3.56 9.38 9.75
CA ILE A 3 -3.32 8.12 9.04
C ILE A 3 -3.66 6.93 9.95
N PRO A 4 -4.27 5.85 9.41
CA PRO A 4 -4.49 4.63 10.17
C PRO A 4 -3.15 3.96 10.54
N LYS A 5 -3.07 3.36 11.73
CA LYS A 5 -1.88 2.61 12.18
C LYS A 5 -1.64 1.30 11.39
N SER A 6 -2.66 0.83 10.66
CA SER A 6 -2.58 -0.37 9.84
C SER A 6 -3.73 -0.43 8.83
N VAL A 7 -3.51 -1.17 7.74
CA VAL A 7 -4.52 -1.51 6.72
C VAL A 7 -4.64 -3.01 6.56
N THR A 8 -5.72 -3.46 5.90
CA THR A 8 -5.93 -4.89 5.59
C THR A 8 -5.97 -5.08 4.09
N ILE A 9 -5.02 -5.85 3.55
CA ILE A 9 -4.81 -6.11 2.12
C ILE A 9 -4.69 -7.63 1.94
N ALA A 10 -5.46 -8.22 1.02
CA ALA A 10 -5.50 -9.68 0.81
C ALA A 10 -5.66 -10.51 2.11
N GLY A 11 -6.51 -10.05 3.05
CA GLY A 11 -6.70 -10.71 4.35
C GLY A 11 -5.58 -10.49 5.38
N HIS A 12 -4.46 -9.88 4.99
CA HIS A 12 -3.34 -9.62 5.87
C HIS A 12 -3.38 -8.23 6.50
N ARG A 13 -3.03 -8.15 7.79
CA ARG A 13 -2.85 -6.88 8.48
C ARG A 13 -1.44 -6.34 8.19
N ILE A 14 -1.38 -5.18 7.56
CA ILE A 14 -0.15 -4.47 7.22
C ILE A 14 0.00 -3.25 8.14
N ALA A 15 1.10 -3.17 8.88
CA ALA A 15 1.38 -2.04 9.76
C ALA A 15 1.75 -0.79 8.97
N ILE A 16 1.45 0.39 9.48
CA ILE A 16 1.89 1.67 8.90
C ILE A 16 2.73 2.40 9.95
N LYS A 17 3.95 2.79 9.58
CA LYS A 17 4.83 3.58 10.45
C LYS A 17 5.35 4.82 9.74
N ARG A 18 5.62 5.84 10.56
CA ARG A 18 6.25 7.10 10.16
C ARG A 18 7.72 7.03 10.58
N GLN A 19 8.65 7.27 9.66
CA GLN A 19 10.08 7.31 9.96
C GLN A 19 10.82 8.20 8.96
N ALA A 20 12.02 8.65 9.30
CA ALA A 20 12.89 9.28 8.31
C ALA A 20 13.31 8.24 7.27
N LEU A 21 13.17 8.58 6.00
CA LEU A 21 13.65 7.82 4.86
C LEU A 21 14.52 8.75 4.03
N ASP A 22 15.68 8.27 3.58
CA ASP A 22 16.67 9.13 2.91
C ASP A 22 16.30 9.37 1.44
N ASP A 23 15.97 8.30 0.71
CA ASP A 23 15.84 8.35 -0.77
C ASP A 23 14.42 8.16 -1.29
N CYS A 24 13.42 8.03 -0.40
CA CYS A 24 12.05 7.78 -0.83
C CYS A 24 10.98 8.36 0.11
N TYR A 25 9.78 8.49 -0.42
CA TYR A 25 8.61 8.96 0.31
C TYR A 25 7.86 7.83 1.00
N GLY A 26 7.91 6.63 0.45
CA GLY A 26 7.31 5.43 0.99
C GLY A 26 8.11 4.19 0.65
N GLN A 27 7.91 3.14 1.43
CA GLN A 27 8.41 1.81 1.13
C GLN A 27 7.53 0.75 1.79
N TYR A 28 6.99 -0.16 0.99
CA TYR A 28 6.44 -1.41 1.49
C TYR A 28 7.55 -2.45 1.66
N ARG A 29 7.66 -3.03 2.86
CA ARG A 29 8.54 -4.16 3.15
C ARG A 29 7.70 -5.42 3.30
N HIS A 30 7.82 -6.31 2.32
CA HIS A 30 6.97 -7.48 2.18
C HIS A 30 7.05 -8.42 3.38
N ASP A 31 8.26 -8.86 3.73
CA ASP A 31 8.51 -9.85 4.79
C ASP A 31 8.06 -9.33 6.17
N GLU A 32 8.31 -8.06 6.45
CA GLU A 32 7.94 -7.39 7.70
C GLU A 32 6.44 -7.01 7.76
N ARG A 33 5.71 -7.10 6.64
CA ARG A 33 4.32 -6.64 6.48
C ARG A 33 4.10 -5.22 7.00
N ILE A 34 4.95 -4.31 6.55
CA ILE A 34 4.93 -2.91 6.97
C ILE A 34 5.03 -1.95 5.79
N ILE A 35 4.24 -0.89 5.83
CA ILE A 35 4.37 0.29 5.00
C ILE A 35 5.05 1.38 5.82
N LEU A 36 6.18 1.86 5.32
CA LEU A 36 6.92 2.99 5.87
C LEU A 36 6.58 4.22 5.07
N LEU A 37 6.28 5.33 5.74
CA LEU A 37 6.01 6.62 5.12
C LEU A 37 6.94 7.65 5.72
N ASN A 38 7.61 8.43 4.86
CA ASN A 38 8.62 9.39 5.28
C ASN A 38 8.00 10.43 6.23
N SER A 39 8.64 10.70 7.36
CA SER A 39 8.16 11.68 8.34
C SER A 39 8.05 13.11 7.79
N SER A 40 8.79 13.43 6.71
CA SER A 40 8.81 14.75 6.07
C SER A 40 7.54 15.05 5.25
N ILE A 41 6.88 14.05 4.67
CA ILE A 41 5.72 14.25 3.79
C ILE A 41 4.42 14.33 4.58
N SER A 42 3.44 15.12 4.11
CA SER A 42 2.16 15.29 4.81
C SER A 42 0.98 15.55 3.86
N GLY A 43 -0.22 15.70 4.41
CA GLY A 43 -1.41 16.06 3.63
C GLY A 43 -1.72 15.11 2.47
N LYS A 44 -1.90 15.66 1.27
CA LYS A 44 -2.25 14.91 0.05
C LYS A 44 -1.14 13.98 -0.41
N GLU A 45 0.12 14.44 -0.33
CA GLU A 45 1.28 13.63 -0.71
C GLU A 45 1.33 12.35 0.14
N LEU A 46 1.13 12.49 1.44
CA LEU A 46 1.06 11.36 2.35
C LEU A 46 -0.04 10.35 1.99
N ALA A 47 -1.22 10.81 1.55
CA ALA A 47 -2.28 9.91 1.07
C ALA A 47 -1.90 9.18 -0.24
N LEU A 48 -1.28 9.91 -1.18
CA LEU A 48 -0.85 9.36 -2.46
C LEU A 48 0.26 8.33 -2.29
N THR A 49 1.24 8.62 -1.43
CA THR A 49 2.31 7.68 -1.09
C THR A 49 1.75 6.43 -0.42
N LEU A 50 0.86 6.57 0.58
CA LEU A 50 0.20 5.40 1.18
C LEU A 50 -0.54 4.57 0.11
N ARG A 51 -1.27 5.22 -0.80
CA ARG A 51 -1.96 4.52 -1.89
C ARG A 51 -0.98 3.76 -2.78
N HIS A 52 0.15 4.36 -3.13
CA HIS A 52 1.21 3.73 -3.93
C HIS A 52 1.76 2.47 -3.24
N GLU A 53 2.17 2.58 -1.98
CA GLU A 53 2.68 1.42 -1.23
C GLU A 53 1.64 0.32 -1.03
N MET A 54 0.35 0.68 -0.99
CA MET A 54 -0.73 -0.31 -0.96
C MET A 54 -0.89 -1.06 -2.29
N VAL A 55 -0.57 -0.44 -3.43
CA VAL A 55 -0.54 -1.13 -4.75
C VAL A 55 0.60 -2.14 -4.74
N GLU A 56 1.82 -1.72 -4.38
CA GLU A 56 2.99 -2.59 -4.25
C GLU A 56 2.69 -3.80 -3.34
N ALA A 57 2.10 -3.53 -2.16
CA ALA A 57 1.69 -4.59 -1.25
C ALA A 57 0.67 -5.54 -1.87
N SER A 58 -0.29 -5.04 -2.64
CA SER A 58 -1.30 -5.89 -3.29
C SER A 58 -0.68 -6.80 -4.34
N LEU A 59 0.25 -6.28 -5.16
CA LEU A 59 0.96 -7.05 -6.18
C LEU A 59 1.80 -8.16 -5.55
N LEU A 60 2.59 -7.86 -4.52
CA LEU A 60 3.45 -8.86 -3.89
C LEU A 60 2.66 -9.90 -3.07
N LEU A 61 1.57 -9.50 -2.40
CA LEU A 61 0.73 -10.42 -1.62
C LEU A 61 -0.13 -11.34 -2.50
N SER A 62 -0.57 -10.88 -3.67
CA SER A 62 -1.36 -11.68 -4.60
C SER A 62 -0.52 -12.67 -5.43
N GLY A 63 0.82 -12.57 -5.36
CA GLY A 63 1.72 -13.36 -6.19
C GLY A 63 2.11 -12.66 -7.51
N VAL A 64 1.33 -11.66 -7.95
CA VAL A 64 1.49 -11.01 -9.27
C VAL A 64 2.83 -10.29 -9.41
N GLY A 65 3.34 -9.69 -8.31
CA GLY A 65 4.65 -9.03 -8.30
C GLY A 65 5.84 -9.99 -8.51
N TRP A 66 5.61 -11.30 -8.52
CA TRP A 66 6.64 -12.33 -8.72
C TRP A 66 6.53 -13.03 -10.07
N CYS A 67 5.62 -12.60 -10.96
CA CYS A 67 5.50 -13.19 -12.29
C CYS A 67 6.76 -12.90 -13.13
N ASP A 68 7.28 -13.91 -13.83
CA ASP A 68 8.44 -13.78 -14.72
C ASP A 68 8.17 -12.84 -15.92
N ARG A 69 6.90 -12.67 -16.28
CA ARG A 69 6.44 -11.83 -17.37
C ARG A 69 5.22 -11.05 -16.93
N TYR A 70 5.02 -9.91 -17.58
CA TYR A 70 3.80 -9.13 -17.40
C TYR A 70 2.58 -9.86 -17.95
N GLU A 71 1.62 -10.14 -17.06
CA GLU A 71 0.34 -10.78 -17.36
C GLU A 71 -0.78 -9.78 -17.04
N GLN A 72 -1.32 -9.11 -18.07
CA GLN A 72 -2.30 -8.03 -17.89
C GLN A 72 -3.48 -8.45 -17.02
N GLU A 73 -4.08 -9.61 -17.30
CA GLU A 73 -5.25 -10.10 -16.58
C GLU A 73 -4.95 -10.40 -15.11
N ALA A 74 -3.74 -10.83 -14.78
CA ALA A 74 -3.32 -11.05 -13.40
C ALA A 74 -3.26 -9.71 -12.63
N VAL A 75 -2.73 -8.66 -13.28
CA VAL A 75 -2.70 -7.31 -12.72
C VAL A 75 -4.12 -6.76 -12.55
N VAL A 76 -4.97 -6.88 -13.57
CA VAL A 76 -6.38 -6.43 -13.49
C VAL A 76 -7.09 -7.11 -12.32
N ARG A 77 -6.98 -8.44 -12.20
CA ARG A 77 -7.59 -9.18 -11.08
C ARG A 77 -7.02 -8.77 -9.72
N CYS A 78 -5.71 -8.54 -9.62
CA CYS A 78 -5.11 -8.01 -8.39
C CYS A 78 -5.69 -6.64 -8.04
N MET A 79 -5.91 -5.77 -9.02
CA MET A 79 -6.49 -4.44 -8.75
C MET A 79 -7.93 -4.56 -8.26
N ASP A 80 -8.76 -5.33 -8.95
CA ASP A 80 -10.20 -5.47 -8.66
C ASP A 80 -10.47 -6.22 -7.35
N GLU A 81 -9.79 -7.33 -7.12
CA GLU A 81 -10.11 -8.24 -6.00
C GLU A 81 -9.29 -7.92 -4.73
N VAL A 82 -8.12 -7.28 -4.87
CA VAL A 82 -7.20 -7.04 -3.74
C VAL A 82 -7.05 -5.56 -3.42
N PHE A 83 -6.56 -4.76 -4.37
CA PHE A 83 -6.18 -3.38 -4.10
C PHE A 83 -7.38 -2.46 -3.89
N PHE A 84 -8.31 -2.37 -4.85
CA PHE A 84 -9.44 -1.45 -4.75
C PHE A 84 -10.29 -1.68 -3.49
N PRO A 85 -10.64 -2.93 -3.10
CA PRO A 85 -11.37 -3.17 -1.86
C PRO A 85 -10.60 -2.69 -0.62
N ALA A 86 -9.28 -2.89 -0.58
CA ALA A 86 -8.44 -2.43 0.52
C ALA A 86 -8.30 -0.90 0.56
N TRP A 87 -8.14 -0.28 -0.59
CA TRP A 87 -8.05 1.17 -0.72
C TRP A 87 -9.36 1.85 -0.33
N GLU A 88 -10.50 1.35 -0.78
CA GLU A 88 -11.81 1.92 -0.43
C GLU A 88 -12.08 1.92 1.08
N ARG A 89 -11.71 0.83 1.78
CA ARG A 89 -11.76 0.79 3.25
C ARG A 89 -10.81 1.82 3.90
N THR A 90 -9.66 2.05 3.28
CA THR A 90 -8.64 2.98 3.79
C THR A 90 -9.04 4.43 3.54
N ARG A 91 -9.55 4.74 2.35
CA ARG A 91 -10.05 6.07 1.95
C ARG A 91 -11.11 6.58 2.92
N LYS A 92 -12.06 5.72 3.30
CA LYS A 92 -13.08 6.02 4.34
C LYS A 92 -12.46 6.43 5.67
N LYS A 93 -11.35 5.80 6.10
CA LYS A 93 -10.63 6.15 7.34
C LYS A 93 -9.86 7.46 7.22
N LEU A 94 -9.34 7.76 6.02
CA LEU A 94 -8.62 9.00 5.74
C LEU A 94 -9.55 10.22 5.59
N LYS A 95 -10.87 10.00 5.51
CA LYS A 95 -11.89 11.03 5.21
C LYS A 95 -11.60 11.75 3.89
N LEU A 96 -11.17 10.96 2.90
CA LEU A 96 -10.99 11.37 1.50
C LEU A 96 -12.23 11.04 0.67
#